data_AF-A0A4R6SMW5-F1
#
_entry.id   AF-A0A4R6SMW5-F1
#
_cell.length_a   1.000
_cell.length_b   1.000
_cell.length_c   1.000
_cell.angle_alpha   90.00
_cell.angle_beta   90.00
_cell.angle_gamma   90.00
#
_symmetry.space_group_name_H-M   'P 1'
#
loop_
_entity.id
_entity.type
_entity.pdbx_description
1 polymer ?
#
loop_
_entity_poly.entity_id
_entity_poly.type
_entity_poly.pdbx_seq_one_letter_code
_entity_poly.pdbx_strand_id
1 'polypeptide(L)'
;MSERKCAACGSADLEFGFLPELLHGGGVGMTTWVSGPPQRSAWTGLKVTHRPRYYVEAHGCRACGFLNLYVGLPINPPASGQPT
;
A
#
# COMPACT_ATOMS: atom_id res chain seq x y z
N MET A 1 2.21 18.94 -13.21
CA MET A 1 2.37 18.16 -11.96
C MET A 1 1.03 18.28 -11.24
N SER A 2 0.28 17.19 -11.13
CA SER A 2 -1.11 17.25 -10.65
C SER A 2 -1.15 17.51 -9.15
N GLU A 3 -1.75 18.63 -8.74
CA GLU A 3 -2.03 18.95 -7.34
C GLU A 3 -3.04 17.93 -6.80
N ARG A 4 -2.66 17.15 -5.78
CA ARG A 4 -3.59 16.20 -5.16
C ARG A 4 -4.59 16.95 -4.30
N LYS A 5 -5.86 16.58 -4.43
CA LYS A 5 -6.97 17.07 -3.60
C LYS A 5 -7.64 15.90 -2.91
N CYS A 6 -8.25 16.16 -1.78
CA CYS A 6 -9.03 15.16 -1.07
C CYS A 6 -10.17 14.64 -1.96
N ALA A 7 -10.22 13.34 -2.20
CA ALA A 7 -11.23 12.73 -3.08
C ALA A 7 -12.66 12.89 -2.54
N ALA A 8 -12.83 13.09 -1.23
CA ALA A 8 -14.14 13.24 -0.60
C ALA A 8 -14.68 14.68 -0.59
N CYS A 9 -13.83 15.69 -0.36
CA CYS A 9 -14.29 17.08 -0.18
C CYS A 9 -13.61 18.11 -1.09
N GLY A 10 -12.62 17.71 -1.90
CA GLY A 10 -11.90 18.60 -2.82
C GLY A 10 -10.87 19.54 -2.16
N SER A 11 -10.71 19.52 -0.83
CA SER A 11 -9.69 20.32 -0.13
C SER A 11 -8.27 19.93 -0.55
N ALA A 12 -7.38 20.92 -0.64
CA ALA A 12 -5.94 20.71 -0.85
C ALA A 12 -5.16 20.56 0.47
N ASP A 13 -5.82 20.72 1.63
CA ASP A 13 -5.20 20.57 2.94
C ASP A 13 -5.02 19.10 3.31
N LEU A 14 -4.00 18.50 2.70
CA LEU A 14 -3.60 17.11 2.86
C LEU A 14 -2.28 17.03 3.64
N GLU A 15 -2.24 16.12 4.61
CA GLU A 15 -1.06 15.79 5.39
C GLU A 15 -0.54 14.41 4.98
N PHE A 16 0.76 14.32 4.71
CA PHE A 16 1.41 13.05 4.43
C PHE A 16 1.48 12.18 5.68
N GLY A 17 1.16 10.90 5.50
CA GLY A 17 1.30 9.89 6.55
C GLY A 17 1.58 8.51 5.97
N PHE A 18 1.62 7.51 6.85
CA PHE A 18 1.79 6.12 6.48
C PHE A 18 0.95 5.23 7.39
N LEU A 19 0.58 4.06 6.86
CA LEU A 19 -0.10 3.02 7.64
C LEU A 19 0.95 2.00 8.09
N PRO A 20 1.22 1.90 9.41
CA PRO A 20 2.15 0.89 9.92
C PRO A 20 1.54 -0.51 9.79
N GLU A 21 2.37 -1.47 9.39
CA GLU A 21 2.03 -2.90 9.36
C GLU A 21 2.89 -3.63 10.39
N LEU A 22 2.26 -4.40 11.28
CA LEU A 22 2.98 -5.23 12.24
C LEU A 22 3.50 -6.48 11.54
N LEU A 23 4.83 -6.66 11.56
CA LEU A 23 5.51 -7.78 10.97
C LEU A 23 5.69 -8.91 12.00
N HIS A 24 5.84 -10.13 11.48
CA HIS A 24 6.22 -11.27 12.30
C HIS A 24 7.53 -10.97 13.04
N GLY A 25 7.57 -11.28 14.34
CA GLY A 25 8.73 -10.97 15.19
C GLY A 25 8.73 -9.56 15.80
N GLY A 26 7.61 -8.82 15.73
CA GLY A 26 7.46 -7.51 16.40
C GLY A 26 8.05 -6.34 15.62
N GLY A 27 8.48 -6.55 14.38
CA GLY A 27 8.90 -5.46 13.50
C GLY A 27 7.71 -4.59 13.07
N VAL A 28 7.99 -3.35 12.68
CA VAL A 28 7.00 -2.43 12.10
C VAL A 28 7.46 -2.09 10.68
N GLY A 29 6.62 -2.36 9.70
CA GLY A 29 6.83 -2.07 8.29
C GLY A 29 5.81 -1.07 7.75
N MET A 30 5.94 -0.74 6.46
CA MET A 30 4.92 0.01 5.74
C MET A 30 3.88 -0.94 5.13
N THR A 31 2.61 -0.57 5.22
CA THR A 31 1.52 -1.31 4.59
C THR A 31 1.70 -1.38 3.06
N THR A 32 1.35 -2.53 2.49
CA THR A 32 1.56 -2.81 1.06
C THR A 32 0.25 -3.09 0.33
N TRP A 33 0.13 -2.63 -0.91
CA TRP A 33 -0.95 -2.97 -1.82
C TRP A 33 -0.48 -4.06 -2.81
N VAL A 34 -1.28 -5.11 -2.97
CA VAL A 34 -1.02 -6.21 -3.90
C VAL A 34 -2.06 -6.15 -5.01
N SER A 35 -1.60 -6.08 -6.26
CA SER A 35 -2.52 -5.97 -7.40
C SER A 35 -3.28 -7.27 -7.65
N GLY A 36 -4.58 -7.16 -7.94
CA GLY A 36 -5.48 -8.25 -8.30
C GLY A 36 -6.17 -8.92 -7.10
N PRO A 37 -7.05 -9.91 -7.35
CA PRO A 37 -7.82 -10.55 -6.29
C PRO A 37 -6.92 -11.37 -5.35
N PRO A 38 -7.32 -11.49 -4.07
CA PRO A 38 -6.62 -12.34 -3.11
C PRO A 38 -6.73 -13.80 -3.52
N GLN A 39 -5.60 -14.51 -3.45
CA GLN A 39 -5.53 -15.95 -3.73
C GLN A 39 -5.11 -16.68 -2.46
N ARG A 40 -5.82 -17.74 -2.07
CA ARG A 40 -5.50 -18.49 -0.86
C ARG A 40 -4.31 -19.43 -1.06
N SER A 41 -3.55 -19.63 0.01
CA SER A 41 -2.45 -20.60 0.12
C SER A 41 -2.67 -21.44 1.36
N ALA A 42 -2.56 -22.76 1.25
CA ALA A 42 -2.74 -23.66 2.39
C ALA A 42 -1.66 -23.48 3.48
N TRP A 43 -0.47 -23.01 3.09
CA TRP A 43 0.67 -22.85 4.00
C TRP A 43 0.86 -21.42 4.49
N THR A 44 0.70 -20.43 3.60
CA THR A 44 0.98 -19.02 3.90
C THR A 44 -0.28 -18.17 4.10
N GLY A 45 -1.47 -18.78 4.04
CA GLY A 45 -2.77 -18.10 4.09
C GLY A 45 -3.14 -17.43 2.77
N LEU A 46 -2.32 -16.49 2.30
CA LEU A 46 -2.46 -15.81 1.00
C LEU A 46 -1.22 -16.02 0.11
N LYS A 47 -1.46 -16.16 -1.20
CA LYS A 47 -0.44 -16.14 -2.24
C LYS A 47 -0.09 -14.70 -2.56
N VAL A 48 1.00 -14.22 -1.95
CA VAL A 48 1.58 -12.90 -2.22
C VAL A 48 2.91 -12.98 -2.97
N THR A 49 3.50 -14.18 -3.08
CA THR A 49 4.74 -14.44 -3.82
C THR A 49 4.54 -14.20 -5.32
N HIS A 50 5.53 -13.57 -5.98
CA HIS A 50 5.53 -13.23 -7.41
C HIS A 50 4.42 -12.28 -7.89
N ARG A 51 3.72 -11.61 -6.98
CA ARG A 51 2.74 -10.57 -7.34
C ARG A 51 3.42 -9.20 -7.27
N PRO A 52 3.13 -8.28 -8.20
CA PRO A 52 3.53 -6.89 -8.05
C PRO A 52 2.97 -6.32 -6.74
N ARG A 53 3.86 -5.79 -5.90
CA ARG A 53 3.53 -5.16 -4.62
C ARG A 53 4.02 -3.73 -4.65
N TYR A 54 3.25 -2.85 -4.02
CA TYR A 54 3.52 -1.42 -3.96
C TYR A 54 3.34 -0.96 -2.51
N TYR A 55 4.10 0.04 -2.08
CA TYR A 55 3.79 0.71 -0.83
C TYR A 55 2.46 1.45 -0.96
N VAL A 56 1.66 1.47 0.11
CA VAL A 56 0.51 2.36 0.19
C VAL A 56 1.01 3.76 0.56
N GLU A 57 0.68 4.74 -0.26
CA GLU A 57 0.88 6.15 0.05
C GLU A 57 -0.40 6.73 0.66
N ALA A 58 -0.31 7.37 1.83
CA ALA A 58 -1.46 7.84 2.57
C ALA A 58 -1.42 9.37 2.77
N HIS A 59 -2.56 10.02 2.55
CA HIS A 59 -2.76 11.46 2.73
C HIS A 59 -4.01 11.72 3.55
N GLY A 60 -3.84 12.16 4.80
CA GLY A 60 -4.94 12.53 5.68
C GLY A 60 -5.43 13.94 5.36
N CYS A 61 -6.72 14.12 5.07
CA CYS A 61 -7.28 15.45 4.89
C CYS A 61 -7.56 16.10 6.24
N ARG A 62 -6.90 17.22 6.54
CA ARG A 62 -7.10 17.94 7.80
C ARG A 62 -8.42 18.70 7.87
N ALA A 63 -9.05 18.95 6.71
CA ALA A 63 -10.34 19.64 6.63
C ALA A 63 -11.55 18.74 6.95
N CYS A 64 -11.51 17.45 6.57
CA CYS A 64 -12.67 16.55 6.73
C CYS A 64 -12.34 15.18 7.35
N GLY A 65 -11.08 14.89 7.64
CA GLY A 65 -10.64 13.61 8.22
C GLY A 65 -10.59 12.44 7.24
N PHE A 66 -10.94 12.63 5.97
CA PHE A 66 -10.87 11.56 4.97
C PHE A 66 -9.42 11.17 4.67
N LEU A 67 -9.13 9.87 4.69
CA LEU A 67 -7.81 9.33 4.37
C LEU A 67 -7.76 8.88 2.91
N ASN A 68 -6.92 9.54 2.11
CA ASN A 68 -6.71 9.17 0.72
C ASN A 68 -5.57 8.15 0.65
N LEU A 69 -5.85 6.98 0.05
CA LEU A 69 -4.86 5.93 -0.16
C LEU A 69 -4.56 5.80 -1.65
N TYR A 70 -3.27 5.76 -1.99
CA TYR A 70 -2.80 5.68 -3.36
C TYR A 70 -1.80 4.52 -3.51
N VAL A 71 -1.75 3.97 -4.73
CA VAL A 71 -0.69 3.04 -5.13
C VAL A 71 0.60 3.84 -5.22
N GLY A 72 1.55 3.55 -4.34
CA GLY A 72 2.85 4.20 -4.28
C GLY A 72 3.91 3.48 -5.11
N LEU A 73 5.16 3.59 -4.65
CA LEU A 73 6.31 2.98 -5.32
C LEU A 73 6.27 1.45 -5.23
N PRO A 74 6.80 0.75 -6.25
CA PRO A 74 6.94 -0.71 -6.19
C PRO A 74 7.88 -1.10 -5.04
N ILE A 75 7.53 -2.21 -4.38
CA ILE A 75 8.41 -2.89 -3.43
C ILE A 75 9.29 -3.79 -4.29
N ASN A 76 10.62 -3.69 -4.15
CA ASN A 76 11.59 -4.39 -4.99
C ASN A 76 11.10 -5.82 -5.35
N PRO A 77 10.96 -6.14 -6.66
CA PRO A 77 10.45 -7.44 -7.08
C PRO A 77 11.40 -8.56 -6.62
N PRO A 78 10.92 -9.81 -6.44
CA PRO A 78 11.81 -10.94 -6.27
C PRO A 78 12.78 -10.97 -7.46
N ALA A 79 14.07 -11.20 -7.18
CA ALA A 79 15.10 -11.29 -8.20
C ALA A 79 14.66 -12.18 -9.36
N SER A 80 14.86 -11.71 -10.59
CA SER A 80 14.61 -12.44 -11.84
C SER A 80 15.26 -13.83 -11.78
N GLY A 81 14.47 -14.90 -11.68
CA GLY A 81 15.04 -16.26 -11.74
C GLY A 81 14.20 -17.46 -11.29
N GLN A 82 12.91 -17.35 -10.91
CA GLN A 82 12.11 -18.55 -10.59
C GLN A 82 11.19 -18.96 -11.75
N PRO A 83 11.33 -20.20 -12.28
CA PRO A 83 10.50 -20.71 -13.36
C PRO A 83 9.08 -21.06 -12.89
N THR A 84 8.14 -20.93 -13.83
CA THR A 84 6.69 -21.18 -13.76
C THR A 84 6.32 -22.61 -13.43
#